data_AF-A0AA35ZNU6-F1
#
_entry.id   AF-A0AA35ZNU6-F1
#
_cell.length_a   1.000
_cell.length_b   1.000
_cell.length_c   1.000
_cell.angle_alpha   90.00
_cell.angle_beta   90.00
_cell.angle_gamma   90.00
#
_symmetry.space_group_name_H-M   'P 1'
#
loop_
_entity.id
_entity.type
_entity.pdbx_description
1 polymer ?
#
loop_
_entity_poly.entity_id
_entity_poly.type
_entity_poly.pdbx_seq_one_letter_code
_entity_poly.pdbx_strand_id
1 'polypeptide(L)'
;MIIDIVMQVALILITLFMFLWMQKIPQNLFTKFRYRNRSSYSAKRHFIIGAQLLAKSRSTKDRSSAINLAKTAAEEADKSIALDPKDAASHILKALALDVQGFGTSALEALDVALSPLTSKSLSSEERGDALLKRAEIKIKGSKRGLVDSAIDDLQQSVKLKGDKATAFRLLGECYEKKEMKEEAVEAYEGALKVDPKCTPAQDALNRLGSSSISTQ
;
A
#
# COMPACT_ATOMS: atom_id res chain seq x y z
N MET A 1 -57.50 12.68 -16.51
CA MET A 1 -56.31 12.91 -17.36
C MET A 1 -54.99 12.64 -16.62
N ILE A 2 -54.64 13.36 -15.55
CA ILE A 2 -53.37 13.10 -14.82
C ILE A 2 -53.41 11.72 -14.10
N ILE A 3 -54.52 11.41 -13.44
CA ILE A 3 -54.69 10.14 -12.70
C ILE A 3 -54.61 8.93 -13.64
N ASP A 4 -55.15 9.05 -14.86
CA ASP A 4 -55.12 7.98 -15.86
C ASP A 4 -53.68 7.71 -16.34
N ILE A 5 -52.89 8.75 -16.57
CA ILE A 5 -51.48 8.62 -16.96
C ILE A 5 -50.66 7.96 -15.83
N VAL A 6 -50.90 8.34 -14.58
CA VAL A 6 -50.24 7.74 -13.41
C VAL A 6 -50.58 6.24 -13.29
N MET A 7 -51.85 5.87 -13.48
CA MET A 7 -52.29 4.48 -13.45
C MET A 7 -51.68 3.65 -14.59
N GLN A 8 -51.55 4.24 -15.77
CA GLN A 8 -50.99 3.59 -16.94
C GLN A 8 -49.47 3.36 -16.79
N VAL A 9 -48.74 4.34 -16.24
CA VAL A 9 -47.32 4.18 -15.89
C VAL A 9 -47.12 3.14 -14.79
N ALA A 10 -47.99 3.12 -13.77
CA ALA A 10 -47.94 2.11 -12.72
C ALA A 10 -48.16 0.69 -13.27
N LEU A 11 -49.13 0.50 -14.17
CA LEU A 11 -49.36 -0.79 -14.86
C LEU A 11 -48.17 -1.22 -15.72
N ILE A 12 -47.53 -0.29 -16.43
CA ILE A 12 -46.32 -0.58 -17.21
C ILE A 12 -45.17 -0.99 -16.29
N LEU A 13 -44.98 -0.33 -15.15
CA LEU A 13 -43.94 -0.71 -14.18
C LEU A 13 -44.22 -2.06 -13.53
N ILE A 14 -45.48 -2.37 -13.20
CA ILE A 14 -45.88 -3.65 -12.62
C ILE A 14 -45.68 -4.80 -13.63
N THR A 15 -46.08 -4.61 -14.89
CA THR A 15 -45.90 -5.60 -15.94
C THR A 15 -44.44 -5.83 -16.27
N LEU A 16 -43.62 -4.77 -16.30
CA LEU A 16 -42.17 -4.88 -16.44
C LEU A 16 -41.55 -5.64 -15.26
N PHE A 17 -41.99 -5.34 -14.03
CA PHE A 17 -41.55 -6.04 -12.83
C PHE A 17 -41.92 -7.52 -12.85
N MET A 18 -43.16 -7.88 -13.20
CA MET A 18 -43.60 -9.28 -13.33
C MET A 18 -42.84 -10.00 -14.44
N PHE A 19 -42.56 -9.34 -15.56
CA PHE A 19 -41.77 -9.89 -16.66
C PHE A 19 -40.32 -10.17 -16.23
N LEU A 20 -39.68 -9.23 -15.52
CA LEU A 20 -38.35 -9.42 -14.94
C LEU A 20 -38.34 -10.54 -13.89
N TRP A 21 -39.44 -10.70 -13.14
CA TRP A 21 -39.57 -11.76 -12.13
C TRP A 21 -39.72 -13.15 -12.75
N MET A 22 -40.50 -13.26 -13.84
CA MET A 22 -40.62 -14.48 -14.65
C MET A 22 -39.30 -14.90 -15.30
N GLN A 23 -38.46 -13.93 -15.68
CA GLN A 23 -37.11 -14.19 -16.22
C GLN A 23 -36.10 -14.69 -15.16
N LYS A 24 -36.51 -14.98 -13.91
CA LYS A 24 -35.65 -15.41 -12.77
C LYS A 24 -34.47 -14.45 -12.45
N ILE A 25 -34.46 -13.25 -13.02
CA ILE A 25 -33.42 -12.22 -12.85
C ILE A 25 -33.18 -11.85 -11.37
N PRO A 26 -34.22 -11.66 -10.50
CA PRO A 26 -33.96 -11.26 -9.11
C PRO A 26 -33.21 -12.33 -8.32
N GLN A 27 -33.52 -13.62 -8.49
CA GLN A 27 -32.81 -14.68 -7.75
C GLN A 27 -31.32 -14.74 -8.11
N ASN A 28 -30.98 -14.57 -9.39
CA ASN A 28 -29.58 -14.60 -9.86
C ASN A 28 -28.78 -13.36 -9.44
N LEU A 29 -29.44 -12.21 -9.23
CA LEU A 29 -28.81 -11.00 -8.72
C LEU A 29 -28.57 -11.08 -7.20
N PHE A 30 -29.57 -11.55 -6.44
CA PHE A 30 -29.45 -11.70 -4.99
C PHE A 30 -28.48 -12.82 -4.58
N THR A 31 -28.37 -13.89 -5.36
CA THR A 31 -27.35 -14.94 -5.10
C THR A 31 -25.95 -14.40 -5.33
N LYS A 32 -25.68 -13.67 -6.43
CA LYS A 32 -24.38 -13.00 -6.66
C LYS A 32 -24.05 -11.98 -5.57
N PHE A 33 -25.04 -11.21 -5.12
CA PHE A 33 -24.84 -10.24 -4.05
C PHE A 33 -24.53 -10.91 -2.70
N ARG A 34 -25.27 -11.96 -2.33
CA ARG A 34 -25.03 -12.74 -1.10
C ARG A 34 -23.69 -13.47 -1.13
N TYR A 35 -23.29 -14.01 -2.28
CA TYR A 35 -22.00 -14.69 -2.47
C TYR A 35 -20.83 -13.70 -2.41
N ARG A 36 -20.96 -12.53 -3.06
CA ARG A 36 -19.98 -11.44 -3.01
C ARG A 36 -19.77 -10.92 -1.59
N ASN A 37 -20.85 -10.75 -0.82
CA ASN A 37 -20.76 -10.27 0.55
C ASN A 37 -20.08 -11.31 1.48
N ARG A 38 -20.35 -12.61 1.28
CA ARG A 38 -19.68 -13.68 2.02
C ARG A 38 -18.20 -13.80 1.65
N SER A 39 -17.87 -13.69 0.36
CA SER A 39 -16.49 -13.70 -0.14
C SER A 39 -15.68 -12.51 0.40
N SER A 40 -16.26 -11.31 0.42
CA SER A 40 -15.62 -10.12 1.00
C SER A 40 -15.38 -10.27 2.52
N TYR A 41 -16.33 -10.83 3.26
CA TYR A 41 -16.11 -11.10 4.70
C TYR A 41 -14.98 -12.12 4.93
N SER A 42 -14.93 -13.19 4.13
CA SER A 42 -13.86 -14.18 4.20
C SER A 42 -12.50 -13.58 3.81
N ALA A 43 -12.47 -12.70 2.79
CA ALA A 43 -11.25 -11.99 2.40
C ALA A 43 -10.70 -11.12 3.54
N LYS A 44 -11.58 -10.36 4.21
CA LYS A 44 -11.23 -9.54 5.39
C LYS A 44 -10.74 -10.40 6.54
N ARG A 45 -11.33 -11.56 6.78
CA ARG A 45 -10.87 -12.48 7.82
C ARG A 45 -9.44 -12.95 7.55
N HIS A 46 -9.15 -13.40 6.32
CA HIS A 46 -7.80 -13.82 5.93
C HIS A 46 -6.80 -12.66 6.03
N PHE A 47 -7.19 -11.45 5.60
CA PHE A 47 -6.38 -10.25 5.77
C PHE A 47 -6.03 -9.97 7.23
N ILE A 48 -7.02 -10.00 8.14
CA ILE A 48 -6.81 -9.75 9.58
C ILE A 48 -5.87 -10.81 10.18
N ILE A 49 -6.07 -12.09 9.86
CA ILE A 49 -5.20 -13.17 10.35
C ILE A 49 -3.77 -12.97 9.84
N GLY A 50 -3.60 -12.70 8.55
CA GLY A 50 -2.29 -12.42 7.97
C GLY A 50 -1.61 -11.20 8.58
N ALA A 51 -2.34 -10.11 8.83
CA ALA A 51 -1.83 -8.91 9.48
C ALA A 51 -1.37 -9.19 10.93
N GLN A 52 -2.12 -9.99 11.68
CA GLN A 52 -1.73 -10.42 13.03
C GLN A 52 -0.46 -11.29 13.01
N LEU A 53 -0.36 -12.22 12.06
CA LEU A 53 0.82 -13.06 11.88
C LEU A 53 2.05 -12.23 11.51
N LEU A 54 1.90 -11.23 10.65
CA LEU A 54 2.97 -10.31 10.29
C LEU A 54 3.40 -9.44 11.48
N ALA A 55 2.46 -8.92 12.27
CA ALA A 55 2.78 -8.18 13.49
C ALA A 55 3.57 -9.06 14.48
N LYS A 56 3.12 -10.31 14.68
CA LYS A 56 3.82 -11.30 15.52
C LYS A 56 5.23 -11.59 14.98
N SER A 57 5.37 -11.79 13.67
CA SER A 57 6.65 -11.97 12.98
C SER A 57 7.63 -10.85 13.33
N ARG A 58 7.20 -9.59 13.20
CA ARG A 58 8.03 -8.40 13.51
C ARG A 58 8.41 -8.27 14.98
N SER A 59 7.57 -8.74 15.89
CA SER A 59 7.85 -8.71 17.34
C SER A 59 8.73 -9.87 17.84
N THR A 60 8.94 -10.90 17.02
CA THR A 60 9.63 -12.13 17.43
C THR A 60 11.14 -11.96 17.31
N LYS A 61 11.89 -12.33 18.37
CA LYS A 61 13.36 -12.21 18.40
C LYS A 61 14.08 -13.27 17.57
N ASP A 62 13.49 -14.47 17.48
CA ASP A 62 14.05 -15.55 16.68
C ASP A 62 13.77 -15.33 15.19
N ARG A 63 14.85 -15.23 14.40
CA ARG A 63 14.78 -14.96 12.96
C ARG A 63 14.06 -16.06 12.20
N SER A 64 14.27 -17.33 12.57
CA SER A 64 13.65 -18.45 11.85
C SER A 64 12.14 -18.48 12.05
N SER A 65 11.69 -18.26 13.29
CA SER A 65 10.28 -18.12 13.66
C SER A 65 9.65 -16.91 13.01
N ALA A 66 10.35 -15.77 12.96
CA ALA A 66 9.88 -14.57 12.28
C ALA A 66 9.63 -14.83 10.78
N ILE A 67 10.56 -15.48 10.09
CA ILE A 67 10.42 -15.84 8.66
C ILE A 67 9.25 -16.80 8.45
N ASN A 68 9.09 -17.82 9.31
CA ASN A 68 7.97 -18.77 9.21
C ASN A 68 6.61 -18.09 9.40
N LEU A 69 6.50 -17.17 10.37
CA LEU A 69 5.27 -16.39 10.58
C LEU A 69 5.00 -15.42 9.42
N ALA A 70 6.05 -14.85 8.82
CA ALA A 70 5.89 -14.02 7.63
C ALA A 70 5.45 -14.85 6.42
N LYS A 71 5.97 -16.08 6.27
CA LYS A 71 5.51 -17.00 5.22
C LYS A 71 4.01 -17.31 5.37
N THR A 72 3.56 -17.66 6.57
CA THR A 72 2.12 -17.91 6.80
C THR A 72 1.28 -16.66 6.61
N ALA A 73 1.78 -15.47 6.97
CA ALA A 73 1.13 -14.21 6.67
C ALA A 73 0.96 -13.98 5.16
N ALA A 74 1.96 -14.31 4.35
CA ALA A 74 1.89 -14.22 2.88
C ALA A 74 0.84 -15.19 2.30
N GLU A 75 0.77 -16.42 2.82
CA GLU A 75 -0.24 -17.41 2.42
C GLU A 75 -1.68 -16.95 2.75
N GLU A 76 -1.88 -16.32 3.91
CA GLU A 76 -3.16 -15.72 4.27
C GLU A 76 -3.50 -14.50 3.38
N ALA A 77 -2.50 -13.69 3.03
CA ALA A 77 -2.67 -12.61 2.07
C ALA A 77 -3.08 -13.14 0.69
N ASP A 78 -2.50 -14.24 0.21
CA ASP A 78 -2.87 -14.88 -1.05
C ASP A 78 -4.32 -15.38 -1.04
N LYS A 79 -4.78 -15.98 0.07
CA LYS A 79 -6.19 -16.36 0.24
C LYS A 79 -7.12 -15.14 0.20
N SER A 80 -6.69 -14.03 0.80
CA SER A 80 -7.45 -12.77 0.76
C SER A 80 -7.53 -12.21 -0.67
N ILE A 81 -6.41 -12.14 -1.38
CA ILE A 81 -6.31 -11.68 -2.78
C ILE A 81 -7.17 -12.56 -3.71
N ALA A 82 -7.18 -13.88 -3.51
CA ALA A 82 -8.00 -14.79 -4.31
C ALA A 82 -9.50 -14.51 -4.17
N LEU A 83 -9.93 -13.98 -3.02
CA LEU A 83 -11.33 -13.66 -2.73
C LEU A 83 -11.69 -12.21 -3.11
N ASP A 84 -10.78 -11.26 -2.90
CA ASP A 84 -10.94 -9.86 -3.27
C ASP A 84 -9.67 -9.29 -3.94
N PRO A 85 -9.44 -9.54 -5.24
CA PRO A 85 -8.21 -9.17 -5.91
C PRO A 85 -8.04 -7.66 -6.13
N LYS A 86 -9.12 -6.88 -5.94
CA LYS A 86 -9.12 -5.42 -6.13
C LYS A 86 -8.73 -4.68 -4.86
N ASP A 87 -8.63 -5.36 -3.73
CA ASP A 87 -8.19 -4.75 -2.49
C ASP A 87 -6.67 -4.61 -2.46
N ALA A 88 -6.18 -3.37 -2.54
CA ALA A 88 -4.76 -3.07 -2.45
C ALA A 88 -4.16 -3.46 -1.09
N ALA A 89 -4.93 -3.45 0.00
CA ALA A 89 -4.41 -3.75 1.33
C ALA A 89 -3.85 -5.17 1.42
N SER A 90 -4.53 -6.15 0.80
CA SER A 90 -4.07 -7.54 0.76
C SER A 90 -2.78 -7.72 -0.04
N HIS A 91 -2.61 -6.96 -1.14
CA HIS A 91 -1.35 -6.94 -1.89
C HIS A 91 -0.21 -6.30 -1.08
N ILE A 92 -0.49 -5.22 -0.34
CA ILE A 92 0.49 -4.59 0.58
C ILE A 92 0.88 -5.59 1.68
N LEU A 93 -0.07 -6.27 2.29
CA LEU A 93 0.20 -7.28 3.32
C LEU A 93 1.14 -8.37 2.80
N LYS A 94 0.88 -8.88 1.59
CA LYS A 94 1.76 -9.85 0.92
C LYS A 94 3.16 -9.27 0.70
N ALA A 95 3.27 -8.04 0.20
CA ALA A 95 4.56 -7.39 -0.01
C ALA A 95 5.37 -7.25 1.28
N LEU A 96 4.73 -6.82 2.36
CA LEU A 96 5.37 -6.68 3.67
C LEU A 96 5.85 -8.02 4.22
N ALA A 97 5.07 -9.08 4.04
CA ALA A 97 5.44 -10.43 4.43
C ALA A 97 6.61 -10.97 3.59
N LEU A 98 6.66 -10.67 2.29
CA LEU A 98 7.77 -11.06 1.41
C LEU A 98 9.07 -10.30 1.73
N ASP A 99 8.99 -9.01 2.09
CA ASP A 99 10.16 -8.24 2.52
C ASP A 99 10.80 -8.82 3.79
N VAL A 100 9.98 -9.24 4.77
CA VAL A 100 10.48 -9.91 5.99
C VAL A 100 11.17 -11.25 5.66
N GLN A 101 10.67 -11.98 4.65
CA GLN A 101 11.31 -13.20 4.18
C GLN A 101 12.60 -12.93 3.36
N GLY A 102 12.86 -11.68 2.98
CA GLY A 102 14.00 -11.28 2.15
C GLY A 102 13.74 -11.35 0.64
N PHE A 103 12.51 -11.63 0.22
CA PHE A 103 12.10 -11.68 -1.20
C PHE A 103 11.76 -10.30 -1.74
N GLY A 104 12.77 -9.42 -1.82
CA GLY A 104 12.58 -8.01 -2.20
C GLY A 104 11.96 -7.80 -3.58
N THR A 105 12.33 -8.62 -4.58
CA THR A 105 11.75 -8.50 -5.94
C THR A 105 10.26 -8.82 -5.95
N SER A 106 9.85 -9.94 -5.34
CA SER A 106 8.44 -10.31 -5.23
C SER A 106 7.65 -9.33 -4.35
N ALA A 107 8.29 -8.73 -3.35
CA ALA A 107 7.67 -7.67 -2.55
C ALA A 107 7.40 -6.40 -3.39
N LEU A 108 8.34 -6.01 -4.26
CA LEU A 108 8.14 -4.88 -5.19
C LEU A 108 7.01 -5.16 -6.18
N GLU A 109 6.95 -6.37 -6.76
CA GLU A 109 5.85 -6.77 -7.66
C GLU A 109 4.48 -6.64 -6.98
N ALA A 110 4.36 -7.09 -5.73
CA ALA A 110 3.12 -6.97 -4.97
C ALA A 110 2.76 -5.50 -4.67
N LEU A 111 3.74 -4.63 -4.40
CA LEU A 111 3.52 -3.19 -4.23
C LEU A 111 3.13 -2.49 -5.54
N ASP A 112 3.72 -2.91 -6.66
CA ASP A 112 3.35 -2.38 -7.98
C ASP A 112 1.90 -2.73 -8.32
N VAL A 113 1.47 -3.95 -7.99
CA VAL A 113 0.05 -4.34 -8.09
C VAL A 113 -0.81 -3.51 -7.16
N ALA A 114 -0.43 -3.30 -5.89
CA ALA A 114 -1.18 -2.50 -4.92
C ALA A 114 -1.33 -1.02 -5.31
N LEU A 115 -0.33 -0.47 -5.99
CA LEU A 115 -0.30 0.94 -6.43
C LEU A 115 -0.85 1.13 -7.85
N SER A 116 -1.26 0.05 -8.52
CA SER A 116 -1.83 0.10 -9.87
C SER A 116 -3.19 0.82 -9.90
N PRO A 117 -3.64 1.38 -11.04
CA PRO A 117 -4.94 2.03 -11.16
C PRO A 117 -6.16 1.15 -10.83
N LEU A 118 -5.97 -0.18 -10.84
CA LEU A 118 -7.02 -1.16 -10.58
C LEU A 118 -7.33 -1.34 -9.09
N THR A 119 -6.30 -1.21 -8.25
CA THR A 119 -6.34 -1.52 -6.81
C THR A 119 -6.18 -0.26 -5.96
N SER A 120 -5.35 0.69 -6.38
CA SER A 120 -5.03 1.93 -5.62
C SER A 120 -6.24 2.77 -5.24
N LYS A 121 -7.40 2.57 -5.88
CA LYS A 121 -8.67 3.21 -5.51
C LYS A 121 -9.22 2.74 -4.17
N SER A 122 -8.79 1.59 -3.66
CA SER A 122 -9.19 1.09 -2.34
C SER A 122 -8.38 1.71 -1.21
N LEU A 123 -7.26 2.38 -1.52
CA LEU A 123 -6.42 3.05 -0.53
C LEU A 123 -6.87 4.50 -0.32
N SER A 124 -6.79 4.95 0.92
CA SER A 124 -6.73 6.38 1.25
C SER A 124 -5.44 7.02 0.70
N SER A 125 -5.40 8.35 0.65
CA SER A 125 -4.19 9.07 0.23
C SER A 125 -2.99 8.74 1.11
N GLU A 126 -3.20 8.67 2.42
CA GLU A 126 -2.17 8.34 3.42
C GLU A 126 -1.64 6.92 3.22
N GLU A 127 -2.52 5.91 3.14
CA GLU A 127 -2.11 4.52 2.91
C GLU A 127 -1.36 4.35 1.57
N ARG A 128 -1.74 5.11 0.54
CA ARG A 128 -1.01 5.15 -0.72
C ARG A 128 0.38 5.76 -0.55
N GLY A 129 0.50 6.80 0.26
CA GLY A 129 1.78 7.40 0.64
C GLY A 129 2.69 6.42 1.38
N ASP A 130 2.14 5.63 2.31
CA ASP A 130 2.89 4.62 3.07
C ASP A 130 3.32 3.44 2.18
N ALA A 131 2.47 3.02 1.25
CA ALA A 131 2.82 1.98 0.28
C ALA A 131 3.97 2.43 -0.65
N LEU A 132 3.97 3.70 -1.08
CA LEU A 132 5.07 4.29 -1.86
C LEU A 132 6.36 4.36 -1.04
N LEU A 133 6.27 4.81 0.21
CA LEU A 133 7.41 4.83 1.15
C LEU A 133 8.02 3.43 1.27
N LYS A 134 7.17 2.41 1.49
CA LYS A 134 7.63 1.03 1.61
C LYS A 134 8.28 0.52 0.32
N ARG A 135 7.74 0.88 -0.84
CA ARG A 135 8.33 0.51 -2.14
C ARG A 135 9.71 1.14 -2.30
N ALA A 136 9.87 2.42 -1.93
CA ALA A 136 11.15 3.11 -1.95
C ALA A 136 12.19 2.45 -1.03
N GLU A 137 11.82 2.10 0.22
CA GLU A 137 12.71 1.40 1.15
C GLU A 137 13.31 0.12 0.53
N ILE A 138 12.46 -0.70 -0.10
CA ILE A 138 12.90 -1.96 -0.71
C ILE A 138 13.80 -1.70 -1.92
N LYS A 139 13.49 -0.68 -2.74
CA LYS A 139 14.34 -0.25 -3.87
C LYS A 139 15.72 0.20 -3.41
N ILE A 140 15.80 0.99 -2.35
CA ILE A 140 17.07 1.50 -1.78
C ILE A 140 17.92 0.36 -1.24
N LYS A 141 17.30 -0.62 -0.55
CA LYS A 141 17.97 -1.82 -0.04
C LYS A 141 18.61 -2.65 -1.16
N GLY A 142 17.95 -2.74 -2.32
CA GLY A 142 18.44 -3.46 -3.51
C GLY A 142 19.66 -2.82 -4.21
N SER A 143 20.03 -1.57 -3.86
CA SER A 143 21.28 -0.88 -4.24
C SER A 143 21.66 -0.88 -5.74
N LYS A 144 20.68 -0.86 -6.65
CA LYS A 144 20.93 -0.60 -8.09
C LYS A 144 20.67 0.87 -8.40
N ARG A 145 21.58 1.55 -9.12
CA ARG A 145 21.45 2.99 -9.47
C ARG A 145 20.05 3.35 -10.02
N GLY A 146 19.53 2.61 -10.99
CA GLY A 146 18.20 2.89 -11.55
C GLY A 146 17.02 2.69 -10.57
N LEU A 147 17.20 1.88 -9.52
CA LEU A 147 16.18 1.76 -8.46
C LEU A 147 16.21 2.95 -7.50
N VAL A 148 17.35 3.64 -7.36
CA VAL A 148 17.48 4.84 -6.52
C VAL A 148 16.68 6.00 -7.12
N ASP A 149 16.75 6.21 -8.43
CA ASP A 149 15.94 7.24 -9.11
C ASP A 149 14.45 6.99 -8.92
N SER A 150 14.02 5.75 -9.14
CA SER A 150 12.62 5.36 -8.93
C SER A 150 12.19 5.41 -7.46
N ALA A 151 13.11 5.26 -6.50
CA ALA A 151 12.83 5.43 -5.08
C ALA A 151 12.62 6.92 -4.73
N ILE A 152 13.39 7.83 -5.33
CA ILE A 152 13.21 9.28 -5.13
C ILE A 152 11.80 9.70 -5.56
N ASP A 153 11.34 9.24 -6.73
CA ASP A 153 9.99 9.54 -7.22
C ASP A 153 8.91 9.05 -6.25
N ASP A 154 9.06 7.83 -5.73
CA ASP A 154 8.14 7.23 -4.76
C ASP A 154 8.09 8.04 -3.46
N LEU A 155 9.25 8.45 -2.95
CA LEU A 155 9.35 9.22 -1.70
C LEU A 155 8.77 10.62 -1.85
N GLN A 156 9.03 11.30 -2.97
CA GLN A 156 8.44 12.61 -3.25
C GLN A 156 6.90 12.53 -3.32
N GLN A 157 6.36 11.47 -3.94
CA GLN A 157 4.92 11.23 -3.94
C GLN A 157 4.39 10.89 -2.54
N SER A 158 5.13 10.10 -1.76
CA SER A 158 4.77 9.77 -0.37
C SER A 158 4.64 11.02 0.50
N VAL A 159 5.60 11.95 0.42
CA VAL A 159 5.57 13.25 1.12
C VAL A 159 4.32 14.06 0.74
N LYS A 160 3.98 14.10 -0.56
CA LYS A 160 2.77 14.80 -1.06
C LYS A 160 1.49 14.18 -0.55
N LEU A 161 1.45 12.86 -0.45
CA LEU A 161 0.28 12.08 -0.04
C LEU A 161 0.11 11.94 1.48
N LYS A 162 0.98 12.59 2.26
CA LYS A 162 0.96 12.57 3.73
C LYS A 162 1.23 11.18 4.33
N GLY A 163 2.03 10.33 3.68
CA GLY A 163 2.64 9.17 4.36
C GLY A 163 3.60 9.63 5.47
N ASP A 164 4.34 8.71 6.10
CA ASP A 164 5.35 9.07 7.11
C ASP A 164 6.44 10.00 6.54
N LYS A 165 6.23 11.31 6.71
CA LYS A 165 7.06 12.36 6.11
C LYS A 165 8.46 12.39 6.69
N ALA A 166 8.62 12.11 7.98
CA ALA A 166 9.94 12.14 8.61
C ALA A 166 10.82 11.05 8.01
N THR A 167 10.28 9.83 7.92
CA THR A 167 10.98 8.72 7.28
C THR A 167 11.19 8.96 5.78
N ALA A 168 10.19 9.51 5.08
CA ALA A 168 10.31 9.80 3.65
C ALA A 168 11.40 10.83 3.34
N PHE A 169 11.48 11.93 4.10
CA PHE A 169 12.52 12.94 3.96
C PHE A 169 13.90 12.39 4.29
N ARG A 170 14.04 11.59 5.35
CA ARG A 170 15.30 10.93 5.69
C ARG A 170 15.77 10.03 4.55
N LEU A 171 14.89 9.21 3.98
CA LEU A 171 15.24 8.32 2.87
C LEU A 171 15.53 9.09 1.58
N LEU A 172 14.91 10.25 1.35
CA LEU A 172 15.28 11.15 0.24
C LEU A 172 16.72 11.61 0.39
N GLY A 173 17.13 12.02 1.60
CA GLY A 173 18.51 12.39 1.90
C GLY A 173 19.49 11.26 1.58
N GLU A 174 19.19 10.03 2.00
CA GLU A 174 20.02 8.85 1.70
C GLU A 174 20.12 8.57 0.20
N CYS A 175 19.01 8.73 -0.54
CA CYS A 175 18.99 8.60 -1.99
C CYS A 175 19.85 9.66 -2.68
N TYR A 176 19.76 10.92 -2.25
CA TYR A 176 20.55 12.02 -2.81
C TYR A 176 22.05 11.88 -2.47
N GLU A 177 22.40 11.44 -1.26
CA GLU A 177 23.80 11.09 -0.92
C GLU A 177 24.35 9.97 -1.83
N LYS A 178 23.56 8.90 -2.08
CA LYS A 178 23.95 7.83 -3.02
C LYS A 178 24.15 8.32 -4.45
N LYS A 179 23.57 9.47 -4.80
CA LYS A 179 23.70 10.14 -6.10
C LYS A 179 24.73 11.27 -6.08
N GLU A 180 25.44 11.49 -4.98
CA GLU A 180 26.41 12.58 -4.82
C GLU A 180 25.78 13.98 -4.96
N MET A 181 24.46 14.08 -4.76
CA MET A 181 23.68 15.32 -4.81
C MET A 181 23.61 15.91 -3.39
N LYS A 182 24.67 16.62 -3.01
CA LYS A 182 24.91 17.01 -1.61
C LYS A 182 23.91 18.05 -1.11
N GLU A 183 23.61 19.05 -1.93
CA GLU A 183 22.68 20.13 -1.60
C GLU A 183 21.27 19.60 -1.34
N GLU A 184 20.75 18.77 -2.26
CA GLU A 184 19.43 18.15 -2.13
C GLU A 184 19.36 17.16 -0.95
N ALA A 185 20.48 16.48 -0.65
CA ALA A 185 20.55 15.63 0.54
C ALA A 185 20.40 16.44 1.83
N VAL A 186 21.09 17.59 1.94
CA VAL A 186 20.99 18.49 3.10
C VAL A 186 19.56 18.99 3.25
N GLU A 187 18.93 19.48 2.18
CA GLU A 187 17.54 19.95 2.21
C GLU A 187 16.57 18.85 2.67
N ALA A 188 16.75 17.62 2.18
CA ALA A 188 15.93 16.49 2.56
C ALA A 188 16.10 16.13 4.05
N TYR A 189 17.33 16.08 4.57
CA TYR A 189 17.57 15.80 5.99
C TYR A 189 17.06 16.91 6.91
N GLU A 190 17.19 18.18 6.52
CA GLU A 190 16.55 19.28 7.24
C GLU A 190 15.02 19.16 7.23
N GLY A 191 14.44 18.72 6.11
CA GLY A 191 13.02 18.39 5.99
C GLY A 191 12.59 17.33 7.00
N ALA A 192 13.41 16.29 7.19
CA ALA A 192 13.15 15.24 8.19
C ALA A 192 13.15 15.82 9.62
N LEU A 193 14.13 16.66 9.95
CA LEU A 193 14.24 17.30 11.28
C LEU A 193 13.16 18.35 11.55
N LYS A 194 12.60 18.99 10.51
CA LYS A 194 11.43 19.87 10.64
C LYS A 194 10.17 19.10 11.05
N VAL A 195 10.04 17.85 10.61
CA VAL A 195 8.90 16.98 10.96
C VAL A 195 9.13 16.26 12.28
N ASP A 196 10.31 15.66 12.45
CA ASP A 196 10.76 15.01 13.67
C ASP A 196 12.13 15.55 14.10
N PRO A 197 12.16 16.53 15.03
CA PRO A 197 13.41 17.09 15.55
C PRO A 197 14.33 16.08 16.24
N LYS A 198 13.84 14.87 16.55
CA LYS A 198 14.62 13.80 17.20
C LYS A 198 15.12 12.74 16.22
N CYS A 199 15.02 12.98 14.91
CA CYS A 199 15.51 12.07 13.89
C CYS A 199 17.06 12.00 13.89
N THR A 200 17.62 11.14 14.74
CA THR A 200 19.08 11.00 14.90
C THR A 200 19.82 10.69 13.60
N PRO A 201 19.31 9.82 12.69
CA PRO A 201 20.03 9.55 11.44
C PRO A 201 20.14 10.77 10.54
N ALA A 202 19.13 11.65 10.53
CA ALA A 202 19.17 12.88 9.76
C ALA A 202 20.17 13.88 10.36
N GLN A 203 20.23 14.00 11.68
CA GLN A 203 21.21 14.82 12.37
C GLN A 203 22.66 14.35 12.10
N ASP A 204 22.90 13.05 12.19
CA ASP A 204 24.21 12.45 11.92
C ASP A 204 24.63 12.65 10.46
N ALA A 205 23.69 12.55 9.52
CA ALA A 205 23.95 12.81 8.11
C ALA A 205 24.31 14.29 7.86
N LEU A 206 23.58 15.24 8.45
CA LEU A 206 23.91 16.67 8.33
C LEU A 206 25.29 17.00 8.92
N ASN A 207 25.66 16.41 10.06
CA ASN A 207 26.99 16.60 10.65
C ASN A 207 28.10 16.09 9.71
N ARG A 208 27.88 14.93 9.08
CA ARG A 208 28.81 14.35 8.08
C ARG A 208 28.92 15.23 6.83
N LEU A 209 27.80 15.75 6.32
CA LEU A 209 27.79 16.57 5.11
C LEU A 209 28.34 17.99 5.38
N GLY A 210 28.05 18.58 6.54
CA GLY A 210 28.54 19.90 6.94
C GLY A 210 30.03 19.95 7.29
N SER A 211 30.56 18.90 7.92
CA SER A 211 32.01 18.79 8.18
C SER A 211 32.84 18.63 6.90
N SER A 212 32.30 17.93 5.88
CA SER A 212 32.91 17.81 4.55
C SER A 212 33.06 19.15 3.81
N SER A 213 32.17 20.13 4.04
CA SER A 213 32.26 21.45 3.40
C SER A 213 33.32 22.36 4.03
N ILE A 214 33.66 22.15 5.30
CA ILE A 214 34.64 22.97 6.03
C ILE A 214 36.08 22.53 5.72
N SER A 215 36.31 21.28 5.31
CA SER A 215 37.65 20.76 5.01
C SER A 215 38.13 20.99 3.57
N THR A 216 37.36 21.70 2.74
CA THR A 216 37.69 21.92 1.31
C THR A 216 37.90 23.41 0.95
N GLN A 217 38.10 24.27 1.95
CA GLN A 217 38.55 25.66 1.80
C GLN A 217 39.96 25.81 2.36
#